data_AF-A0A0K8Q4K4-F1
#
_entry.id   AF-A0A0K8Q4K4-F1
#
_cell.length_a   1.000
_cell.length_b   1.000
_cell.length_c   1.000
_cell.angle_alpha   90.00
_cell.angle_beta   90.00
_cell.angle_gamma   90.00
#
_symmetry.space_group_name_H-M   'P 1'
#
loop_
_entity.id
_entity.type
_entity.pdbx_description
1 polymer ?
#
loop_
_entity_poly.entity_id
_entity_poly.type
_entity_poly.pdbx_seq_one_letter_code
_entity_poly.pdbx_strand_id
1 'polypeptide(L)'
;MSNPEPAVLQARYTWGGDEFLFVEVSESMSLEANFRVMSMASKLAAMELPGIVDVCPANASLLVRFDPDVLPPSTLEETVRTIEGDLAHHQEQPLETRIIEVPVWYDDPFTAEVATRFREGFHQEPGGTDIDYAAKVNNLKNAAEFIQRHHEQPWLVSMVGFVAGLPFLFQLVEREKQLQVPKYLSPRTDTPKLTVGHGGCFGCIYSVRGAGGYQMFGVAAAPIFDPAQRLEDFKDFMVFFRPGDIVKFKPVTEGEYNAIQAEIAAGTFRYLQVPVRFDLSKHSRIPKATTRNSWRSSMAFDIKNPGLATTVQDQGRTGHYNVGIPQSGSMDQYSAELGNALVGNTVKEAVLECTYMGPVLTTDADAVVAVTGRSK
;
A
#
# COMPACT_ATOMS: atom_id res chain seq x y z
N MET A 1 -13.34 -33.26 -28.22
CA MET A 1 -11.99 -32.66 -28.33
C MET A 1 -11.58 -32.31 -26.92
N SER A 2 -10.41 -32.75 -26.47
CA SER A 2 -9.85 -32.31 -25.18
C SER A 2 -9.55 -30.82 -25.27
N ASN A 3 -9.90 -30.08 -24.22
CA ASN A 3 -9.31 -28.77 -24.02
C ASN A 3 -7.81 -29.02 -23.74
N PRO A 4 -6.85 -28.31 -24.36
CA PRO A 4 -5.46 -28.43 -23.95
C PRO A 4 -5.34 -27.98 -22.49
N GLU A 5 -4.45 -28.61 -21.73
CA GLU A 5 -4.05 -28.07 -20.44
C GLU A 5 -3.48 -26.65 -20.66
N PRO A 6 -3.79 -25.67 -19.79
CA PRO A 6 -3.18 -24.35 -19.90
C PRO A 6 -1.67 -24.52 -19.74
N ALA A 7 -0.93 -24.21 -20.81
CA ALA A 7 0.52 -24.25 -20.76
C ALA A 7 0.99 -23.31 -19.64
N VAL A 8 1.78 -23.83 -18.70
CA VAL A 8 2.32 -23.05 -17.58
C VAL A 8 3.17 -21.92 -18.16
N LEU A 9 2.63 -20.70 -18.13
CA LEU A 9 3.33 -19.53 -18.62
C LEU A 9 4.50 -19.26 -17.67
N GLN A 10 5.70 -19.48 -18.20
CA GLN A 10 6.96 -19.14 -17.55
C GLN A 10 7.01 -17.63 -17.36
N ALA A 11 7.39 -17.18 -16.16
CA ALA A 11 7.41 -15.77 -15.84
C ALA A 11 8.43 -15.01 -16.71
N ARG A 12 8.10 -13.76 -17.05
CA ARG A 12 8.99 -12.84 -17.79
C ARG A 12 9.86 -12.08 -16.80
N TYR A 13 11.17 -12.25 -16.92
CA TYR A 13 12.18 -11.58 -16.11
C TYR A 13 12.75 -10.38 -16.88
N THR A 14 12.98 -9.24 -16.22
CA THR A 14 13.49 -8.01 -16.85
C THR A 14 14.24 -7.15 -15.83
N TRP A 15 15.39 -6.63 -16.21
CA TRP A 15 16.22 -5.76 -15.36
C TRP A 15 15.78 -4.30 -15.44
N GLY A 16 15.65 -3.64 -14.29
CA GLY A 16 15.14 -2.28 -14.11
C GLY A 16 16.23 -1.28 -13.76
N GLY A 17 17.27 -1.19 -14.60
CA GLY A 17 18.56 -0.62 -14.18
C GLY A 17 19.34 -1.60 -13.31
N ASP A 18 20.34 -1.11 -12.59
CA ASP A 18 21.36 -1.95 -11.96
C ASP A 18 20.91 -2.60 -10.63
N GLU A 19 19.94 -2.00 -9.92
CA GLU A 19 19.47 -2.43 -8.59
C GLU A 19 18.15 -3.24 -8.59
N PHE A 20 17.51 -3.48 -9.73
CA PHE A 20 16.13 -4.01 -9.76
C PHE A 20 15.92 -5.20 -10.71
N LEU A 21 15.33 -6.28 -10.18
CA LEU A 21 14.77 -7.39 -10.97
C LEU A 21 13.24 -7.33 -10.94
N PHE A 22 12.62 -7.18 -12.11
CA PHE A 22 11.18 -7.29 -12.30
C PHE A 22 10.81 -8.67 -12.86
N VAL A 23 9.84 -9.32 -12.25
CA VAL A 23 9.36 -10.67 -12.61
C VAL A 23 7.85 -10.63 -12.78
N GLU A 24 7.39 -10.74 -14.02
CA GLU A 24 5.98 -10.75 -14.38
C GLU A 24 5.50 -12.20 -14.53
N VAL A 25 4.61 -12.63 -13.63
CA VAL A 25 4.15 -14.02 -13.51
C VAL A 25 2.94 -14.28 -14.39
N SER A 26 2.16 -13.25 -14.73
CA SER A 26 1.11 -13.31 -15.76
C SER A 26 0.78 -11.91 -16.29
N GLU A 27 0.47 -11.81 -17.58
CA GLU A 27 -0.22 -10.62 -18.14
C GLU A 27 -1.64 -10.49 -17.56
N SER A 28 -2.24 -11.59 -17.08
CA SER A 28 -3.58 -11.61 -16.54
C SER A 28 -3.60 -11.37 -15.03
N MET A 29 -4.39 -10.39 -14.59
CA MET A 29 -4.62 -10.10 -13.18
C MET A 29 -5.61 -11.13 -12.61
N SER A 30 -5.10 -12.29 -12.18
CA SER A 30 -5.87 -13.38 -11.59
C SER A 30 -5.48 -13.65 -10.14
N LEU A 31 -6.39 -14.31 -9.41
CA LEU A 31 -6.17 -14.73 -8.02
C LEU A 31 -5.03 -15.76 -7.91
N GLU A 32 -4.95 -16.70 -8.86
CA GLU A 32 -3.88 -17.69 -9.01
C GLU A 32 -2.51 -17.03 -9.22
N ALA A 33 -2.42 -16.05 -10.13
CA ALA A 33 -1.20 -15.28 -10.35
C ALA A 33 -0.77 -14.52 -9.07
N ASN A 34 -1.74 -14.00 -8.30
CA ASN A 34 -1.47 -13.35 -7.02
C ASN A 34 -0.98 -14.33 -5.95
N PHE A 35 -1.57 -15.53 -5.82
CA PHE A 35 -1.02 -16.55 -4.91
C PHE A 35 0.38 -17.02 -5.32
N ARG A 36 0.66 -17.17 -6.62
CA ARG A 36 2.00 -17.51 -7.13
C ARG A 36 3.02 -16.41 -6.79
N VAL A 37 2.71 -15.15 -7.06
CA VAL A 37 3.53 -13.97 -6.71
C VAL A 37 3.76 -13.84 -5.20
N MET A 38 2.71 -13.95 -4.39
CA MET A 38 2.82 -13.85 -2.93
C MET A 38 3.65 -15.01 -2.35
N SER A 39 3.54 -16.21 -2.93
CA SER A 39 4.35 -17.36 -2.53
C SER A 39 5.83 -17.20 -2.93
N MET A 40 6.10 -16.64 -4.13
CA MET A 40 7.47 -16.30 -4.55
C MET A 40 8.11 -15.26 -3.63
N ALA A 41 7.38 -14.17 -3.32
CA ALA A 41 7.83 -13.12 -2.41
C ALA A 41 8.07 -13.65 -0.98
N SER A 42 7.17 -14.49 -0.46
CA SER A 42 7.28 -15.08 0.86
C SER A 42 8.49 -16.05 0.96
N LYS A 43 8.67 -16.93 -0.04
CA LYS A 43 9.86 -17.80 -0.13
C LYS A 43 11.15 -16.98 -0.19
N LEU A 44 11.22 -15.96 -1.05
CA LEU A 44 12.42 -15.14 -1.24
C LEU A 44 12.79 -14.34 0.03
N ALA A 45 11.81 -13.70 0.67
CA ALA A 45 12.03 -12.96 1.91
C ALA A 45 12.51 -13.88 3.05
N ALA A 46 11.95 -15.09 3.16
CA ALA A 46 12.33 -16.08 4.16
C ALA A 46 13.73 -16.72 3.95
N MET A 47 14.42 -16.42 2.84
CA MET A 47 15.82 -16.82 2.64
C MET A 47 16.83 -15.83 3.21
N GLU A 48 16.39 -14.62 3.63
CA GLU A 48 17.23 -13.57 4.24
C GLU A 48 18.56 -13.29 3.49
N LEU A 49 18.52 -13.36 2.15
CA LEU A 49 19.71 -13.28 1.31
C LEU A 49 20.41 -11.92 1.44
N PRO A 50 21.71 -11.88 1.80
CA PRO A 50 22.48 -10.65 1.81
C PRO A 50 22.38 -9.92 0.48
N GLY A 51 22.20 -8.60 0.54
CA GLY A 51 22.04 -7.74 -0.63
C GLY A 51 20.60 -7.54 -1.10
N ILE A 52 19.60 -8.31 -0.66
CA ILE A 52 18.19 -7.96 -0.95
C ILE A 52 17.76 -6.76 -0.08
N VAL A 53 17.17 -5.74 -0.71
CA VAL A 53 16.80 -4.45 -0.08
C VAL A 53 15.29 -4.32 0.10
N ASP A 54 14.49 -4.67 -0.92
CA ASP A 54 13.02 -4.66 -0.87
C ASP A 54 12.45 -5.81 -1.72
N VAL A 55 11.42 -6.49 -1.21
CA VAL A 55 10.67 -7.55 -1.93
C VAL A 55 9.21 -7.11 -2.06
N CYS A 56 8.81 -6.73 -3.26
CA CYS A 56 7.55 -6.02 -3.54
C CYS A 56 6.62 -6.84 -4.46
N PRO A 57 5.77 -7.74 -3.91
CA PRO A 57 4.72 -8.40 -4.67
C PRO A 57 3.61 -7.41 -5.06
N ALA A 58 3.17 -7.47 -6.31
CA ALA A 58 2.19 -6.56 -6.88
C ALA A 58 1.23 -7.29 -7.85
N ASN A 59 0.13 -7.83 -7.33
CA ASN A 59 -0.85 -8.61 -8.09
C ASN A 59 -0.20 -9.77 -8.87
N ALA A 60 0.02 -9.62 -10.18
CA ALA A 60 0.59 -10.63 -11.07
C ALA A 60 2.10 -10.43 -11.39
N SER A 61 2.79 -9.55 -10.68
CA SER A 61 4.25 -9.39 -10.78
C SER A 61 4.94 -9.20 -9.42
N LEU A 62 6.26 -9.39 -9.40
CA LEU A 62 7.15 -9.21 -8.27
C LEU A 62 8.30 -8.27 -8.69
N LEU A 63 8.52 -7.21 -7.92
CA LEU A 63 9.73 -6.38 -8.03
C LEU A 63 10.65 -6.69 -6.86
N VAL A 64 11.92 -6.99 -7.13
CA VAL A 64 12.96 -7.14 -6.12
C VAL A 64 13.98 -6.02 -6.32
N ARG A 65 14.27 -5.26 -5.26
CA ARG A 65 15.42 -4.36 -5.20
C ARG A 65 16.57 -5.05 -4.47
N PHE A 66 17.78 -4.90 -4.97
CA PHE A 66 18.99 -5.47 -4.40
C PHE A 66 20.20 -4.55 -4.59
N ASP A 67 21.21 -4.78 -3.77
CA ASP A 67 22.54 -4.19 -3.83
C ASP A 67 23.44 -5.09 -4.70
N PRO A 68 23.88 -4.66 -5.90
CA PRO A 68 24.68 -5.47 -6.81
C PRO A 68 26.14 -5.65 -6.39
N ASP A 69 26.68 -4.83 -5.47
CA ASP A 69 28.01 -5.01 -4.89
C ASP A 69 28.01 -6.10 -3.81
N VAL A 70 26.84 -6.43 -3.25
CA VAL A 70 26.65 -7.50 -2.25
C VAL A 70 26.08 -8.79 -2.87
N LEU A 71 25.13 -8.69 -3.81
CA LEU A 71 24.43 -9.83 -4.42
C LEU A 71 24.57 -9.82 -5.95
N PRO A 72 25.32 -10.76 -6.56
CA PRO A 72 25.45 -10.83 -8.01
C PRO A 72 24.09 -10.97 -8.71
N PRO A 73 23.78 -10.16 -9.75
CA PRO A 73 22.48 -10.17 -10.43
C PRO A 73 22.07 -11.57 -10.95
N SER A 74 23.01 -12.34 -11.50
CA SER A 74 22.74 -13.71 -11.96
C SER A 74 22.28 -14.63 -10.84
N THR A 75 22.88 -14.53 -9.64
CA THR A 75 22.52 -15.34 -8.48
C THR A 75 21.13 -14.98 -7.95
N LEU A 76 20.72 -13.72 -8.02
CA LEU A 76 19.35 -13.31 -7.72
C LEU A 76 18.36 -13.93 -8.72
N GLU A 77 18.63 -13.82 -10.03
CA GLU A 77 17.73 -14.35 -11.06
C GLU A 77 17.60 -15.87 -10.99
N GLU A 78 18.72 -16.59 -10.85
CA GLU A 78 18.75 -18.05 -10.67
C GLU A 78 17.95 -18.49 -9.43
N THR A 79 18.07 -17.75 -8.32
CA THR A 79 17.31 -18.04 -7.09
C THR A 79 15.81 -17.85 -7.28
N VAL A 80 15.39 -16.72 -7.87
CA VAL A 80 13.95 -16.45 -8.10
C VAL A 80 13.36 -17.42 -9.13
N ARG A 81 14.14 -17.89 -10.11
CA ARG A 81 13.75 -18.97 -11.04
C ARG A 81 13.62 -20.34 -10.36
N THR A 82 14.48 -20.62 -9.38
CA THR A 82 14.39 -21.85 -8.58
C THR A 82 13.10 -21.84 -7.75
N ILE A 83 12.80 -20.71 -7.09
CA ILE A 83 11.56 -20.48 -6.35
C ILE A 83 10.32 -20.63 -7.27
N GLU A 84 10.38 -20.09 -8.51
CA GLU A 84 9.32 -20.27 -9.52
C GLU A 84 9.08 -21.75 -9.85
N GLY A 85 10.16 -22.51 -10.09
CA GLY A 85 10.12 -23.92 -10.49
C GLY A 85 9.61 -24.86 -9.39
N ASP A 86 10.00 -24.62 -8.13
CA ASP A 86 9.44 -25.35 -6.98
C ASP A 86 7.92 -25.19 -6.89
N LEU A 87 7.43 -23.94 -7.04
CA LEU A 87 6.02 -23.61 -6.85
C LEU A 87 5.11 -24.25 -7.90
N ALA A 88 5.63 -24.56 -9.09
CA ALA A 88 4.91 -25.34 -10.11
C ALA A 88 4.58 -26.79 -9.69
N HIS A 89 5.17 -27.27 -8.59
CA HIS A 89 5.01 -28.65 -8.09
C HIS A 89 4.40 -28.74 -6.68
N HIS A 90 3.95 -27.62 -6.11
CA HIS A 90 3.37 -27.57 -4.75
C HIS A 90 1.85 -27.39 -4.79
N GLN A 91 1.15 -28.07 -3.88
CA GLN A 91 -0.23 -27.70 -3.54
C GLN A 91 -0.25 -26.40 -2.72
N GLU A 92 -1.25 -25.57 -2.97
CA GLU A 92 -1.48 -24.32 -2.23
C GLU A 92 -1.64 -24.60 -0.72
N GLN A 93 -0.97 -23.81 0.12
CA GLN A 93 -1.12 -23.93 1.58
C GLN A 93 -2.18 -22.94 2.11
N PRO A 94 -3.00 -23.34 3.09
CA PRO A 94 -4.03 -22.48 3.66
C PRO A 94 -3.44 -21.27 4.39
N LEU A 95 -3.95 -20.09 4.06
CA LEU A 95 -3.49 -18.81 4.57
C LEU A 95 -4.17 -18.47 5.90
N GLU A 96 -3.40 -18.20 6.95
CA GLU A 96 -3.95 -17.63 8.20
C GLU A 96 -4.20 -16.12 8.01
N THR A 97 -5.44 -15.69 8.12
CA THR A 97 -5.87 -14.30 7.82
C THR A 97 -7.05 -13.87 8.72
N ARG A 98 -7.76 -12.81 8.34
CA ARG A 98 -8.95 -12.28 9.01
C ARG A 98 -9.95 -11.73 8.00
N ILE A 99 -11.23 -11.83 8.34
CA ILE A 99 -12.30 -11.05 7.70
C ILE A 99 -12.47 -9.75 8.48
N ILE A 100 -12.58 -8.63 7.79
CA ILE A 100 -12.69 -7.27 8.33
C ILE A 100 -13.97 -6.65 7.77
N GLU A 101 -14.88 -6.24 8.65
CA GLU A 101 -16.04 -5.43 8.26
C GLU A 101 -15.61 -3.96 8.09
N VAL A 102 -15.72 -3.43 6.87
CA VAL A 102 -15.36 -2.04 6.54
C VAL A 102 -16.64 -1.23 6.34
N PRO A 103 -17.01 -0.33 7.27
CA PRO A 103 -18.15 0.57 7.11
C PRO A 103 -17.86 1.62 6.05
N VAL A 104 -18.77 1.77 5.07
CA VAL A 104 -18.66 2.70 3.94
C VAL A 104 -19.96 3.48 3.77
N TRP A 105 -19.88 4.80 3.82
CA TRP A 105 -20.97 5.66 3.36
C TRP A 105 -20.87 5.72 1.83
N TYR A 106 -21.77 5.03 1.14
CA TYR A 106 -21.89 5.08 -0.33
C TYR A 106 -22.69 6.30 -0.77
N ASP A 107 -22.39 6.83 -1.96
CA ASP A 107 -23.01 8.05 -2.52
C ASP A 107 -22.89 9.25 -1.56
N ASP A 108 -21.68 9.46 -1.04
CA ASP A 108 -21.39 10.44 0.01
C ASP A 108 -21.15 11.86 -0.56
N PRO A 109 -21.45 12.92 0.21
CA PRO A 109 -21.31 14.30 -0.26
C PRO A 109 -19.85 14.73 -0.51
N PHE A 110 -18.86 14.08 0.11
CA PHE A 110 -17.45 14.43 -0.06
C PHE A 110 -16.93 13.94 -1.41
N THR A 111 -17.22 12.70 -1.81
CA THR A 111 -16.85 12.21 -3.15
C THR A 111 -17.68 12.87 -4.25
N ALA A 112 -18.97 13.15 -4.00
CA ALA A 112 -19.82 13.89 -4.94
C ALA A 112 -19.28 15.31 -5.24
N GLU A 113 -18.85 16.06 -4.23
CA GLU A 113 -18.24 17.39 -4.40
C GLU A 113 -16.97 17.35 -5.28
N VAL A 114 -16.10 16.35 -5.07
CA VAL A 114 -14.90 16.16 -5.90
C VAL A 114 -15.28 15.68 -7.31
N ALA A 115 -16.25 14.78 -7.45
CA ALA A 115 -16.72 14.31 -8.76
C ALA A 115 -17.24 15.48 -9.61
N THR A 116 -18.03 16.40 -9.04
CA THR A 116 -18.50 17.61 -9.72
C THR A 116 -17.34 18.46 -10.26
N ARG A 117 -16.24 18.59 -9.51
CA ARG A 117 -15.05 19.37 -9.91
C ARG A 117 -14.21 18.70 -11.01
N PHE A 118 -14.33 17.38 -11.21
CA PHE A 118 -13.54 16.62 -12.17
C PHE A 118 -14.40 15.70 -13.05
N ARG A 119 -15.55 16.18 -13.56
CA ARG A 119 -16.37 15.44 -14.52
C ARG A 119 -16.09 15.84 -15.96
N GLU A 120 -16.30 17.11 -16.30
CA GLU A 120 -16.09 17.62 -17.67
C GLU A 120 -14.60 17.53 -18.07
N GLY A 121 -14.30 16.84 -19.18
CA GLY A 121 -12.94 16.62 -19.67
C GLY A 121 -12.11 15.55 -18.95
N PHE A 122 -12.58 15.02 -17.81
CA PHE A 122 -11.89 13.99 -17.01
C PHE A 122 -12.59 12.63 -17.01
N HIS A 123 -13.93 12.62 -17.02
CA HIS A 123 -14.74 11.40 -16.95
C HIS A 123 -15.37 11.02 -18.31
N GLN A 124 -15.58 9.72 -18.53
CA GLN A 124 -16.22 9.15 -19.73
C GLN A 124 -17.64 9.67 -19.96
N GLU A 125 -18.38 9.86 -18.87
CA GLU A 125 -19.78 10.28 -18.89
C GLU A 125 -19.97 11.41 -17.86
N PRO A 126 -19.83 12.69 -18.27
CA PRO A 126 -19.88 13.80 -17.32
C PRO A 126 -21.23 14.01 -16.62
N GLY A 127 -22.31 13.38 -17.07
CA GLY A 127 -23.60 13.35 -16.38
C GLY A 127 -23.69 12.25 -15.30
N GLY A 128 -24.67 12.34 -14.41
CA GLY A 128 -24.90 11.36 -13.33
C GLY A 128 -23.79 11.31 -12.27
N THR A 129 -23.69 10.19 -11.56
CA THR A 129 -22.60 9.87 -10.62
C THR A 129 -21.58 8.88 -11.22
N ASP A 130 -20.49 8.61 -10.51
CA ASP A 130 -19.57 7.50 -10.83
C ASP A 130 -20.25 6.12 -10.65
N ILE A 131 -21.21 6.04 -9.72
CA ILE A 131 -21.97 4.82 -9.41
C ILE A 131 -22.99 4.50 -10.50
N ASP A 132 -23.63 5.52 -11.10
CA ASP A 132 -24.50 5.36 -12.27
C ASP A 132 -23.72 4.83 -13.48
N TYR A 133 -22.54 5.39 -13.73
CA TYR A 133 -21.64 4.91 -14.79
C TYR A 133 -21.20 3.46 -14.51
N ALA A 134 -20.83 3.15 -13.26
CA ALA A 134 -20.45 1.80 -12.85
C ALA A 134 -21.59 0.78 -13.00
N ALA A 135 -22.82 1.14 -12.64
CA ALA A 135 -24.02 0.33 -12.86
C ALA A 135 -24.23 0.07 -14.36
N LYS A 136 -24.17 1.13 -15.17
CA LYS A 136 -24.38 1.10 -16.62
C LYS A 136 -23.38 0.19 -17.34
N VAL A 137 -22.08 0.30 -17.08
CA VAL A 137 -21.07 -0.56 -17.72
C VAL A 137 -21.14 -2.03 -17.29
N ASN A 138 -21.74 -2.32 -16.12
CA ASN A 138 -22.00 -3.68 -15.64
C ASN A 138 -23.41 -4.20 -15.99
N ASN A 139 -24.18 -3.48 -16.83
CA ASN A 139 -25.55 -3.82 -17.24
C ASN A 139 -26.53 -4.00 -16.06
N LEU A 140 -26.33 -3.25 -14.98
CA LEU A 140 -27.22 -3.22 -13.81
C LEU A 140 -28.28 -2.13 -13.95
N LYS A 141 -29.41 -2.27 -13.25
CA LYS A 141 -30.60 -1.40 -13.42
C LYS A 141 -30.38 0.04 -12.97
N ASN A 142 -29.56 0.25 -11.94
CA ASN A 142 -29.30 1.54 -11.29
C ASN A 142 -28.12 1.46 -10.30
N ALA A 143 -27.73 2.61 -9.76
CA ALA A 143 -26.70 2.72 -8.71
C ALA A 143 -26.96 1.85 -7.47
N ALA A 144 -28.21 1.66 -7.04
CA ALA A 144 -28.53 0.85 -5.86
C ALA A 144 -28.25 -0.65 -6.07
N GLU A 145 -28.55 -1.20 -7.24
CA GLU A 145 -28.16 -2.58 -7.59
C GLU A 145 -26.64 -2.74 -7.72
N PHE A 146 -25.93 -1.69 -8.18
CA PHE A 146 -24.46 -1.69 -8.18
C PHE A 146 -23.89 -1.67 -6.75
N ILE A 147 -24.37 -0.78 -5.87
CA ILE A 147 -23.94 -0.71 -4.47
C ILE A 147 -24.17 -2.06 -3.78
N GLN A 148 -25.36 -2.65 -3.94
CA GLN A 148 -25.68 -3.98 -3.44
C GLN A 148 -24.67 -5.02 -3.92
N ARG A 149 -24.47 -5.15 -5.24
CA ARG A 149 -23.48 -6.08 -5.82
C ARG A 149 -22.08 -5.84 -5.28
N HIS A 150 -21.65 -4.59 -5.13
CA HIS A 150 -20.31 -4.24 -4.67
C HIS A 150 -20.06 -4.61 -3.20
N HIS A 151 -21.03 -4.35 -2.31
CA HIS A 151 -20.87 -4.59 -0.88
C HIS A 151 -21.24 -6.03 -0.47
N GLU A 152 -22.04 -6.75 -1.25
CA GLU A 152 -22.42 -8.14 -0.93
C GLU A 152 -21.23 -9.10 -0.99
N GLN A 153 -20.28 -8.88 -1.90
CA GLN A 153 -19.15 -9.79 -2.10
C GLN A 153 -18.00 -9.59 -1.10
N PRO A 154 -17.23 -10.65 -0.79
CA PRO A 154 -15.94 -10.53 -0.13
C PRO A 154 -14.83 -10.11 -1.11
N TRP A 155 -13.85 -9.37 -0.60
CA TRP A 155 -12.72 -8.83 -1.37
C TRP A 155 -11.40 -9.22 -0.70
N LEU A 156 -10.42 -9.70 -1.46
CA LEU A 156 -9.07 -9.97 -0.97
C LEU A 156 -8.20 -8.72 -1.12
N VAL A 157 -7.42 -8.36 -0.09
CA VAL A 157 -6.31 -7.41 -0.22
C VAL A 157 -5.19 -8.11 -0.99
N SER A 158 -5.10 -7.88 -2.31
CA SER A 158 -4.14 -8.56 -3.20
C SER A 158 -2.73 -7.94 -3.17
N MET A 159 -2.65 -6.65 -2.84
CA MET A 159 -1.42 -5.92 -2.50
C MET A 159 -1.75 -4.65 -1.70
N VAL A 160 -0.75 -4.03 -1.08
CA VAL A 160 -0.84 -2.72 -0.42
C VAL A 160 0.24 -1.81 -1.01
N GLY A 161 -0.08 -0.58 -1.41
CA GLY A 161 0.89 0.28 -2.09
C GLY A 161 0.27 1.44 -2.86
N PHE A 162 0.97 1.95 -3.87
CA PHE A 162 0.72 3.23 -4.57
C PHE A 162 0.88 4.47 -3.66
N VAL A 163 0.22 4.50 -2.50
CA VAL A 163 0.50 5.40 -1.38
C VAL A 163 0.45 4.61 -0.06
N ALA A 164 1.10 5.10 0.98
CA ALA A 164 1.24 4.40 2.26
C ALA A 164 -0.10 3.83 2.78
N GLY A 165 -0.19 2.50 2.85
CA GLY A 165 -1.34 1.78 3.38
C GLY A 165 -2.62 1.71 2.53
N LEU A 166 -2.62 2.14 1.26
CA LEU A 166 -3.76 1.93 0.35
C LEU A 166 -3.84 0.43 -0.06
N PRO A 167 -4.93 -0.30 0.25
CA PRO A 167 -5.12 -1.66 -0.22
C PRO A 167 -5.65 -1.67 -1.66
N PHE A 168 -5.16 -2.60 -2.47
CA PHE A 168 -5.82 -3.02 -3.70
C PHE A 168 -6.66 -4.26 -3.41
N LEU A 169 -7.90 -4.26 -3.90
CA LEU A 169 -8.94 -5.20 -3.51
C LEU A 169 -9.40 -5.99 -4.74
N PHE A 170 -9.22 -7.32 -4.71
CA PHE A 170 -9.66 -8.23 -5.76
C PHE A 170 -10.92 -8.99 -5.32
N GLN A 171 -11.88 -9.19 -6.22
CA GLN A 171 -13.18 -9.78 -5.86
C GLN A 171 -13.08 -11.30 -5.72
N LEU A 172 -13.47 -11.83 -4.55
CA LEU A 172 -13.48 -13.27 -4.28
C LEU A 172 -14.80 -13.90 -4.80
N VAL A 173 -15.05 -13.76 -6.10
CA VAL A 173 -16.20 -14.33 -6.81
C VAL A 173 -15.80 -14.89 -8.18
N GLU A 174 -16.64 -15.77 -8.71
CA GLU A 174 -16.61 -16.28 -10.09
C GLU A 174 -16.43 -15.15 -11.10
N ARG A 175 -15.61 -15.36 -12.13
CA ARG A 175 -15.16 -14.31 -13.07
C ARG A 175 -16.31 -13.61 -13.79
N GLU A 176 -17.38 -14.34 -14.05
CA GLU A 176 -18.62 -13.92 -14.71
C GLU A 176 -19.49 -13.02 -13.81
N LYS A 177 -19.22 -12.99 -12.50
CA LYS A 177 -19.90 -12.15 -11.50
C LYS A 177 -19.08 -10.93 -11.09
N GLN A 178 -17.81 -10.85 -11.47
CA GLN A 178 -16.91 -9.75 -11.11
C GLN A 178 -17.37 -8.45 -11.77
N LEU A 179 -17.59 -7.42 -10.95
CA LEU A 179 -17.79 -6.06 -11.43
C LEU A 179 -16.50 -5.57 -12.08
N GLN A 180 -16.61 -4.88 -13.22
CA GLN A 180 -15.49 -4.19 -13.84
C GLN A 180 -15.90 -2.77 -14.20
N VAL A 181 -15.04 -1.79 -13.87
CA VAL A 181 -15.35 -0.39 -14.13
C VAL A 181 -14.10 0.36 -14.62
N PRO A 182 -14.12 0.96 -15.82
CA PRO A 182 -12.99 1.72 -16.33
C PRO A 182 -12.58 2.89 -15.42
N LYS A 183 -11.27 3.08 -15.26
CA LYS A 183 -10.67 4.30 -14.67
C LYS A 183 -11.07 5.53 -15.48
N TYR A 184 -11.11 6.71 -14.85
CA TYR A 184 -11.31 8.00 -15.52
C TYR A 184 -10.36 8.17 -16.72
N LEU A 185 -10.80 8.94 -17.73
CA LEU A 185 -9.98 9.26 -18.92
C LEU A 185 -8.72 10.05 -18.56
N SER A 186 -8.84 10.98 -17.62
CA SER A 186 -7.73 11.72 -17.02
C SER A 186 -7.79 11.57 -15.49
N PRO A 187 -6.67 11.32 -14.79
CA PRO A 187 -6.67 11.25 -13.33
C PRO A 187 -7.03 12.61 -12.74
N ARG A 188 -7.88 12.60 -11.71
CA ARG A 188 -8.17 13.78 -10.90
C ARG A 188 -6.93 14.14 -10.09
N THR A 189 -6.67 15.44 -9.90
CA THR A 189 -5.59 15.90 -9.00
C THR A 189 -6.00 15.88 -7.52
N ASP A 190 -7.28 15.62 -7.25
CA ASP A 190 -7.87 15.54 -5.91
C ASP A 190 -8.82 14.33 -5.84
N THR A 191 -8.87 13.70 -4.66
CA THR A 191 -9.72 12.56 -4.30
C THR A 191 -9.70 12.50 -2.77
N PRO A 192 -10.84 12.44 -2.07
CA PRO A 192 -10.85 12.47 -0.61
C PRO A 192 -10.04 11.34 0.03
N LYS A 193 -9.58 11.58 1.26
CA LYS A 193 -9.10 10.48 2.10
C LYS A 193 -10.25 9.50 2.36
N LEU A 194 -9.90 8.23 2.52
CA LEU A 194 -10.79 7.10 2.75
C LEU A 194 -11.81 6.83 1.63
N THR A 195 -11.72 7.47 0.47
CA THR A 195 -12.58 7.14 -0.68
C THR A 195 -12.44 5.69 -1.09
N VAL A 196 -13.56 4.98 -1.19
CA VAL A 196 -13.64 3.66 -1.80
C VAL A 196 -13.69 3.84 -3.31
N GLY A 197 -12.67 3.32 -3.99
CA GLY A 197 -12.49 3.48 -5.43
C GLY A 197 -12.59 2.16 -6.20
N HIS A 198 -12.87 2.21 -7.51
CA HIS A 198 -12.76 1.04 -8.40
C HIS A 198 -12.15 1.40 -9.77
N GLY A 199 -11.33 0.52 -10.33
CA GLY A 199 -10.63 0.75 -11.59
C GLY A 199 -10.08 -0.53 -12.23
N GLY A 200 -10.64 -0.92 -13.38
CA GLY A 200 -10.42 -2.24 -13.97
C GLY A 200 -11.30 -3.26 -13.24
N CYS A 201 -10.70 -4.31 -12.71
CA CYS A 201 -11.34 -5.30 -11.81
C CYS A 201 -11.05 -5.05 -10.31
N PHE A 202 -10.20 -4.07 -10.00
CA PHE A 202 -9.74 -3.77 -8.64
C PHE A 202 -10.60 -2.71 -7.96
N GLY A 203 -10.99 -2.98 -6.72
CA GLY A 203 -11.33 -1.95 -5.74
C GLY A 203 -10.09 -1.38 -5.06
N CYS A 204 -10.22 -0.25 -4.36
CA CYS A 204 -9.21 0.27 -3.45
C CYS A 204 -9.85 1.14 -2.35
N ILE A 205 -9.05 1.54 -1.36
CA ILE A 205 -9.44 2.57 -0.37
C ILE A 205 -8.31 3.59 -0.28
N TYR A 206 -8.55 4.84 -0.70
CA TYR A 206 -7.53 5.89 -0.72
C TYR A 206 -7.09 6.28 0.70
N SER A 207 -5.91 5.84 1.16
CA SER A 207 -5.48 6.07 2.55
C SER A 207 -5.27 7.55 2.91
N VAL A 208 -4.87 8.36 1.92
CA VAL A 208 -4.64 9.80 2.02
C VAL A 208 -5.33 10.55 0.88
N ARG A 209 -5.59 11.85 1.08
CA ARG A 209 -6.10 12.73 0.03
C ARG A 209 -5.02 12.97 -1.02
N GLY A 210 -5.34 12.84 -2.30
CA GLY A 210 -4.36 13.02 -3.38
C GLY A 210 -4.93 12.76 -4.77
N ALA A 211 -4.06 12.58 -5.77
CA ALA A 211 -4.48 12.30 -7.14
C ALA A 211 -5.07 10.88 -7.29
N GLY A 212 -6.10 10.74 -8.13
CA GLY A 212 -6.83 9.48 -8.30
C GLY A 212 -7.55 9.36 -9.63
N GLY A 213 -7.41 8.20 -10.28
CA GLY A 213 -8.12 7.87 -11.53
C GLY A 213 -9.19 6.78 -11.39
N TYR A 214 -9.40 6.23 -10.19
CA TYR A 214 -10.45 5.23 -9.94
C TYR A 214 -11.80 5.93 -9.78
N GLN A 215 -12.88 5.27 -10.19
CA GLN A 215 -14.27 5.70 -9.97
C GLN A 215 -14.55 5.76 -8.46
N MET A 216 -15.22 6.78 -7.96
CA MET A 216 -15.45 7.01 -6.51
C MET A 216 -16.86 6.59 -6.12
N PHE A 217 -17.00 5.70 -5.14
CA PHE A 217 -18.31 5.14 -4.75
C PHE A 217 -18.80 5.56 -3.36
N GLY A 218 -17.92 6.08 -2.52
CA GLY A 218 -18.20 6.36 -1.12
C GLY A 218 -16.94 6.68 -0.33
N VAL A 219 -17.10 6.92 0.98
CA VAL A 219 -15.99 7.00 1.96
C VAL A 219 -16.09 5.91 3.01
N ALA A 220 -14.97 5.23 3.28
CA ALA A 220 -14.85 4.36 4.44
C ALA A 220 -14.86 5.21 5.72
N ALA A 221 -15.66 4.84 6.71
CA ALA A 221 -15.86 5.65 7.92
C ALA A 221 -14.66 5.62 8.89
N ALA A 222 -13.77 4.65 8.77
CA ALA A 222 -12.65 4.44 9.68
C ALA A 222 -11.28 4.55 8.97
N PRO A 223 -10.23 5.04 9.67
CA PRO A 223 -8.90 5.19 9.10
C PRO A 223 -8.29 3.83 8.80
N ILE A 224 -7.53 3.76 7.70
CA ILE A 224 -6.79 2.56 7.26
C ILE A 224 -5.26 2.74 7.37
N PHE A 225 -4.84 3.97 7.66
CA PHE A 225 -3.47 4.42 7.89
C PHE A 225 -3.51 5.47 8.99
N ASP A 226 -2.76 5.26 10.09
CA ASP A 226 -2.62 6.23 11.18
C ASP A 226 -1.15 6.26 11.66
N PRO A 227 -0.29 7.13 11.09
CA PRO A 227 1.12 7.23 11.48
C PRO A 227 1.33 7.73 12.92
N ALA A 228 0.27 8.23 13.58
CA ALA A 228 0.28 8.55 15.00
C ALA A 228 -0.14 7.37 15.91
N GLN A 229 -0.53 6.22 15.33
CA GLN A 229 -0.89 4.97 16.03
C GLN A 229 -1.81 5.19 17.24
N ARG A 230 -2.84 6.03 17.09
CA ARG A 230 -3.71 6.50 18.18
C ARG A 230 -4.71 5.42 18.59
N LEU A 231 -5.43 4.87 17.61
CA LEU A 231 -6.39 3.78 17.80
C LEU A 231 -5.68 2.45 18.10
N GLU A 232 -6.35 1.57 18.83
CA GLU A 232 -5.76 0.33 19.33
C GLU A 232 -5.47 -0.69 18.21
N ASP A 233 -6.22 -0.67 17.11
CA ASP A 233 -5.95 -1.49 15.92
C ASP A 233 -4.67 -1.10 15.16
N PHE A 234 -4.00 -0.01 15.56
CA PHE A 234 -2.78 0.51 14.95
C PHE A 234 -1.54 0.41 15.85
N LYS A 235 -1.62 -0.19 17.06
CA LYS A 235 -0.45 -0.27 17.97
C LYS A 235 0.69 -1.13 17.42
N ASP A 236 0.36 -2.21 16.73
CA ASP A 236 1.35 -3.08 16.08
C ASP A 236 2.03 -2.38 14.89
N PHE A 237 1.26 -1.67 14.05
CA PHE A 237 1.76 -1.01 12.84
C PHE A 237 0.83 0.10 12.36
N MET A 238 1.39 1.13 11.71
CA MET A 238 0.65 2.30 11.23
C MET A 238 -0.24 2.05 10.00
N VAL A 239 -0.03 0.95 9.27
CA VAL A 239 -0.90 0.50 8.17
C VAL A 239 -1.80 -0.62 8.68
N PHE A 240 -3.11 -0.48 8.49
CA PHE A 240 -4.08 -1.44 9.03
C PHE A 240 -4.15 -2.73 8.22
N PHE A 241 -4.22 -2.64 6.89
CA PHE A 241 -4.39 -3.80 6.01
C PHE A 241 -3.06 -4.47 5.66
N ARG A 242 -3.13 -5.78 5.42
CA ARG A 242 -2.03 -6.65 5.02
C ARG A 242 -2.45 -7.42 3.76
N PRO A 243 -1.55 -7.68 2.79
CA PRO A 243 -1.83 -8.63 1.72
C PRO A 243 -2.35 -9.95 2.28
N GLY A 244 -3.47 -10.45 1.75
CA GLY A 244 -4.17 -11.62 2.26
C GLY A 244 -5.35 -11.34 3.20
N ASP A 245 -5.51 -10.12 3.73
CA ASP A 245 -6.72 -9.75 4.51
C ASP A 245 -7.99 -9.83 3.64
N ILE A 246 -9.12 -10.21 4.23
CA ILE A 246 -10.41 -10.26 3.54
C ILE A 246 -11.28 -9.09 3.99
N VAL A 247 -11.56 -8.16 3.08
CA VAL A 247 -12.49 -7.03 3.29
C VAL A 247 -13.92 -7.45 2.96
N LYS A 248 -14.83 -7.14 3.89
CA LYS A 248 -16.27 -7.20 3.71
C LYS A 248 -16.83 -5.79 3.88
N PHE A 249 -17.24 -5.16 2.79
CA PHE A 249 -17.87 -3.85 2.86
C PHE A 249 -19.28 -3.92 3.47
N LYS A 250 -19.61 -2.88 4.24
CA LYS A 250 -20.91 -2.66 4.86
C LYS A 250 -21.36 -1.23 4.57
N PRO A 251 -22.47 -1.02 3.85
CA PRO A 251 -23.07 0.30 3.74
C PRO A 251 -23.43 0.84 5.12
N VAL A 252 -23.16 2.12 5.36
CA VAL A 252 -23.61 2.86 6.53
C VAL A 252 -24.28 4.16 6.10
N THR A 253 -25.25 4.61 6.90
CA THR A 253 -25.89 5.93 6.76
C THR A 253 -24.98 7.05 7.26
N GLU A 254 -25.31 8.30 6.95
CA GLU A 254 -24.68 9.49 7.53
C GLU A 254 -24.65 9.46 9.08
N GLY A 255 -25.74 9.01 9.72
CA GLY A 255 -25.83 8.92 11.18
C GLY A 255 -24.83 7.92 11.77
N GLU A 256 -24.70 6.75 11.13
CA GLU A 256 -23.72 5.73 11.52
C GLU A 256 -22.27 6.15 11.21
N TYR A 257 -22.02 6.80 10.06
CA TYR A 257 -20.73 7.38 9.73
C TYR A 257 -20.28 8.41 10.79
N ASN A 258 -21.20 9.29 11.21
CA ASN A 258 -20.95 10.31 12.23
C ASN A 258 -20.77 9.71 13.64
N ALA A 259 -21.50 8.63 13.98
CA ALA A 259 -21.25 7.87 15.20
C ALA A 259 -19.83 7.27 15.22
N ILE A 260 -19.39 6.68 14.09
CA ILE A 260 -18.03 6.16 13.92
C ILE A 260 -16.99 7.30 14.03
N GLN A 261 -17.24 8.49 13.50
CA GLN A 261 -16.35 9.64 13.70
C GLN A 261 -16.21 10.01 15.19
N ALA A 262 -17.31 9.94 15.96
CA ALA A 262 -17.29 10.22 17.40
C ALA A 262 -16.49 9.16 18.19
N GLU A 263 -16.63 7.87 17.85
CA GLU A 263 -15.82 6.80 18.44
C GLU A 263 -14.32 6.93 18.09
N ILE A 264 -13.99 7.37 16.87
CA ILE A 264 -12.60 7.62 16.46
C ILE A 264 -12.03 8.82 17.23
N ALA A 265 -12.81 9.88 17.40
CA ALA A 265 -12.41 11.07 18.18
C ALA A 265 -12.24 10.76 19.68
N ALA A 266 -13.05 9.85 20.24
CA ALA A 266 -12.91 9.33 21.60
C ALA A 266 -11.77 8.31 21.76
N GLY A 267 -11.18 7.83 20.66
CA GLY A 267 -10.16 6.77 20.66
C GLY A 267 -10.70 5.36 20.93
N THR A 268 -12.03 5.19 20.94
CA THR A 268 -12.73 3.95 21.32
C THR A 268 -13.04 3.04 20.13
N PHE A 269 -13.05 3.58 18.90
CA PHE A 269 -13.37 2.80 17.70
C PHE A 269 -12.46 1.59 17.53
N ARG A 270 -13.06 0.44 17.19
CA ARG A 270 -12.37 -0.80 16.79
C ARG A 270 -12.98 -1.37 15.53
N TYR A 271 -12.15 -1.88 14.63
CA TYR A 271 -12.66 -2.66 13.50
C TYR A 271 -13.25 -3.99 13.97
N LEU A 272 -14.49 -4.28 13.56
CA LEU A 272 -15.04 -5.63 13.67
C LEU A 272 -14.27 -6.55 12.72
N GLN A 273 -13.42 -7.40 13.31
CA GLN A 273 -12.54 -8.31 12.59
C GLN A 273 -12.56 -9.70 13.23
N VAL A 274 -12.53 -10.73 12.39
CA VAL A 274 -12.60 -12.14 12.82
C VAL A 274 -11.44 -12.92 12.19
N PRO A 275 -10.54 -13.55 12.98
CA PRO A 275 -9.49 -14.39 12.42
C PRO A 275 -10.10 -15.63 11.76
N VAL A 276 -9.64 -15.94 10.55
CA VAL A 276 -10.06 -17.10 9.76
C VAL A 276 -8.85 -17.75 9.10
N ARG A 277 -8.88 -19.08 9.03
CA ARG A 277 -7.97 -19.84 8.17
C ARG A 277 -8.58 -19.90 6.78
N PHE A 278 -8.06 -19.10 5.86
CA PHE A 278 -8.43 -19.13 4.44
C PHE A 278 -7.68 -20.26 3.74
N ASP A 279 -8.17 -21.46 3.99
CA ASP A 279 -7.99 -22.59 3.08
C ASP A 279 -8.96 -22.40 1.91
N LEU A 280 -8.46 -22.50 0.67
CA LEU A 280 -9.30 -22.51 -0.54
C LEU A 280 -10.31 -23.67 -0.56
N SER A 281 -10.16 -24.67 0.33
CA SER A 281 -10.99 -25.87 0.39
C SER A 281 -11.94 -26.00 1.61
N LYS A 282 -11.61 -25.55 2.85
CA LYS A 282 -12.52 -25.46 4.06
C LYS A 282 -11.94 -24.76 5.31
N HIS A 283 -12.76 -24.04 6.10
CA HIS A 283 -12.35 -23.23 7.28
C HIS A 283 -12.39 -23.94 8.67
N SER A 284 -11.54 -23.57 9.66
CA SER A 284 -11.89 -23.21 11.08
C SER A 284 -10.76 -23.11 12.16
N ARG A 285 -10.39 -21.88 12.57
CA ARG A 285 -9.98 -21.32 13.92
C ARG A 285 -8.73 -21.76 14.77
N ILE A 286 -8.33 -20.84 15.69
CA ILE A 286 -7.00 -20.64 16.37
C ILE A 286 -7.12 -19.83 17.72
N PRO A 287 -6.06 -19.75 18.58
CA PRO A 287 -5.81 -18.64 19.54
C PRO A 287 -4.40 -17.96 19.47
N LYS A 288 -4.11 -16.90 20.27
CA LYS A 288 -2.96 -15.92 20.16
C LYS A 288 -2.26 -15.54 21.50
N ALA A 289 -1.13 -14.79 21.45
CA ALA A 289 -0.48 -14.02 22.55
C ALA A 289 0.31 -12.74 22.07
N THR A 290 0.89 -11.93 22.99
CA THR A 290 1.31 -10.47 22.87
C THR A 290 2.56 -10.13 23.77
N THR A 291 3.27 -8.97 23.88
CA THR A 291 3.41 -7.58 23.28
C THR A 291 4.73 -6.89 23.80
N ARG A 292 5.16 -5.68 23.35
CA ARG A 292 6.39 -4.95 23.86
C ARG A 292 6.30 -3.38 23.84
N ASN A 293 7.13 -2.68 24.66
CA ASN A 293 7.20 -1.20 24.88
C ASN A 293 8.51 -0.49 24.40
N SER A 294 8.55 0.86 24.47
CA SER A 294 9.59 1.80 23.96
C SER A 294 10.17 2.81 25.01
N TRP A 295 11.12 3.69 24.62
CA TRP A 295 11.80 4.72 25.45
C TRP A 295 12.18 6.02 24.67
N ARG A 296 12.78 7.03 25.34
CA ARG A 296 13.09 8.41 24.84
C ARG A 296 14.33 9.03 25.52
N SER A 297 15.05 9.97 24.88
CA SER A 297 15.91 11.00 25.52
C SER A 297 16.22 12.20 24.59
N SER A 298 17.15 13.11 24.95
CA SER A 298 17.14 14.53 24.51
C SER A 298 18.49 15.24 24.21
N MET A 299 18.50 16.06 23.15
CA MET A 299 19.13 17.41 23.06
C MET A 299 18.35 18.23 21.99
N ALA A 300 18.55 19.56 21.89
CA ALA A 300 17.81 20.41 20.94
C ALA A 300 18.57 21.66 20.48
N PHE A 301 18.49 21.97 19.17
CA PHE A 301 18.78 23.30 18.63
C PHE A 301 17.53 24.19 18.71
N ASP A 302 17.70 25.48 18.92
CA ASP A 302 16.66 26.49 18.76
C ASP A 302 16.66 27.05 17.32
N ILE A 303 15.51 27.00 16.66
CA ILE A 303 15.35 27.29 15.23
C ILE A 303 14.86 28.74 15.07
N LYS A 304 15.78 29.66 14.74
CA LYS A 304 15.44 31.06 14.47
C LYS A 304 14.83 31.27 13.08
N ASN A 305 15.18 30.41 12.12
CA ASN A 305 14.58 30.34 10.80
C ASN A 305 14.68 28.89 10.28
N PRO A 306 13.60 28.24 9.80
CA PRO A 306 13.66 26.86 9.30
C PRO A 306 14.27 26.71 7.90
N GLY A 307 14.55 27.81 7.19
CA GLY A 307 14.97 27.76 5.78
C GLY A 307 13.77 27.56 4.83
N LEU A 308 14.02 27.07 3.62
CA LEU A 308 12.95 26.75 2.65
C LEU A 308 12.35 25.36 2.91
N ALA A 309 13.21 24.34 3.00
CA ALA A 309 12.86 22.98 3.35
C ALA A 309 14.06 22.33 4.03
N THR A 310 14.11 22.43 5.36
CA THR A 310 15.09 21.69 6.18
C THR A 310 14.39 20.46 6.75
N THR A 311 15.02 19.29 6.64
CA THR A 311 14.49 18.03 7.16
C THR A 311 15.57 17.28 7.94
N VAL A 312 15.15 16.53 8.97
CA VAL A 312 16.01 15.54 9.61
C VAL A 312 15.95 14.29 8.74
N GLN A 313 17.10 13.83 8.24
CA GLN A 313 17.22 12.65 7.38
C GLN A 313 18.29 11.70 7.91
N ASP A 314 18.08 10.42 7.70
CA ASP A 314 19.01 9.33 7.99
C ASP A 314 19.32 8.54 6.69
N GLN A 315 19.65 7.26 6.82
CA GLN A 315 19.82 6.33 5.68
C GLN A 315 18.47 5.92 5.04
N GLY A 316 17.35 6.36 5.61
CA GLY A 316 16.00 5.98 5.21
C GLY A 316 15.58 4.62 5.76
N ARG A 317 14.47 4.12 5.21
CA ARG A 317 13.73 2.94 5.69
C ARG A 317 13.45 1.99 4.54
N THR A 318 14.34 1.02 4.35
CA THR A 318 14.20 -0.06 3.37
C THR A 318 13.24 -1.15 3.87
N GLY A 319 12.85 -2.09 3.00
CA GLY A 319 11.96 -3.22 3.35
C GLY A 319 10.49 -2.85 3.58
N HIS A 320 10.06 -1.67 3.12
CA HIS A 320 8.71 -1.12 3.33
C HIS A 320 8.02 -0.60 2.04
N TYR A 321 8.64 -0.75 0.86
CA TYR A 321 7.98 -0.38 -0.40
C TYR A 321 6.72 -1.24 -0.66
N ASN A 322 6.70 -2.47 -0.14
CA ASN A 322 5.58 -3.42 -0.18
C ASN A 322 4.31 -2.98 0.58
N VAL A 323 4.33 -1.82 1.25
CA VAL A 323 3.15 -1.17 1.86
C VAL A 323 3.00 0.30 1.42
N GLY A 324 3.74 0.73 0.40
CA GLY A 324 3.70 2.09 -0.15
C GLY A 324 4.44 3.14 0.68
N ILE A 325 5.37 2.72 1.54
CA ILE A 325 6.24 3.63 2.32
C ILE A 325 7.57 3.77 1.57
N PRO A 326 7.95 4.98 1.11
CA PRO A 326 9.22 5.18 0.39
C PRO A 326 10.41 5.20 1.35
N GLN A 327 11.62 4.95 0.81
CA GLN A 327 12.87 4.93 1.59
C GLN A 327 13.03 6.21 2.44
N SER A 328 12.87 7.39 1.83
CA SER A 328 13.35 8.65 2.41
C SER A 328 14.85 8.56 2.72
N GLY A 329 15.31 9.16 3.82
CA GLY A 329 16.73 9.39 4.04
C GLY A 329 17.24 10.54 3.17
N SER A 330 18.53 10.82 3.29
CA SER A 330 19.21 11.90 2.57
C SER A 330 19.19 11.64 1.06
N MET A 331 18.89 12.67 0.26
CA MET A 331 18.94 12.64 -1.20
C MET A 331 20.38 12.49 -1.71
N ASP A 332 21.35 13.00 -0.97
CA ASP A 332 22.79 12.78 -1.17
C ASP A 332 23.37 12.07 0.06
N GLN A 333 23.23 10.74 0.09
CA GLN A 333 23.74 9.91 1.18
C GLN A 333 25.26 10.05 1.34
N TYR A 334 26.04 10.12 0.26
CA TYR A 334 27.49 10.29 0.34
C TYR A 334 27.88 11.55 1.11
N SER A 335 27.21 12.67 0.85
CA SER A 335 27.42 13.90 1.62
C SER A 335 26.96 13.80 3.07
N ALA A 336 25.86 13.09 3.36
CA ALA A 336 25.40 12.85 4.73
C ALA A 336 26.38 11.99 5.54
N GLU A 337 26.88 10.89 4.95
CA GLU A 337 27.89 10.01 5.55
C GLU A 337 29.20 10.75 5.80
N LEU A 338 29.67 11.54 4.83
CA LEU A 338 30.85 12.39 4.99
C LEU A 338 30.65 13.44 6.09
N GLY A 339 29.46 14.03 6.19
CA GLY A 339 29.12 15.01 7.23
C GLY A 339 29.20 14.40 8.63
N ASN A 340 28.64 13.20 8.80
CA ASN A 340 28.75 12.41 10.02
C ASN A 340 30.22 12.05 10.35
N ALA A 341 30.97 11.51 9.38
CA ALA A 341 32.35 11.10 9.57
C ALA A 341 33.27 12.27 9.99
N LEU A 342 33.03 13.48 9.46
CA LEU A 342 33.78 14.69 9.81
C LEU A 342 33.58 15.18 11.25
N VAL A 343 32.45 14.84 11.91
CA VAL A 343 32.19 15.14 13.33
C VAL A 343 32.44 13.94 14.26
N GLY A 344 32.82 12.78 13.71
CA GLY A 344 33.04 11.54 14.48
C GLY A 344 31.78 10.72 14.77
N ASN A 345 30.65 11.04 14.11
CA ASN A 345 29.42 10.24 14.18
C ASN A 345 29.58 8.92 13.39
N THR A 346 28.67 7.96 13.63
CA THR A 346 28.50 6.84 12.69
C THR A 346 27.85 7.33 11.40
N VAL A 347 28.13 6.68 10.27
CA VAL A 347 27.50 6.99 8.96
C VAL A 347 25.97 6.77 8.93
N LYS A 348 25.38 6.28 10.02
CA LYS A 348 23.94 6.03 10.17
C LYS A 348 23.22 7.05 11.07
N GLU A 349 23.94 7.99 11.70
CA GLU A 349 23.30 9.04 12.50
C GLU A 349 22.51 10.02 11.62
N ALA A 350 21.45 10.61 12.16
CA ALA A 350 20.61 11.54 11.42
C ALA A 350 21.27 12.92 11.26
N VAL A 351 21.15 13.50 10.06
CA VAL A 351 21.67 14.83 9.66
C VAL A 351 20.54 15.81 9.34
N LEU A 352 20.88 17.09 9.17
CA LEU A 352 19.97 18.12 8.67
C LEU A 352 20.16 18.33 7.16
N GLU A 353 19.30 17.71 6.34
CA GLU A 353 19.25 18.00 4.91
C GLU A 353 18.55 19.34 4.66
N CYS A 354 19.22 20.26 3.96
CA CYS A 354 18.85 21.67 3.86
C CYS A 354 18.67 22.09 2.38
N THR A 355 17.44 22.09 1.87
CA THR A 355 17.19 22.34 0.43
C THR A 355 17.13 23.83 0.09
N TYR A 356 17.99 24.28 -0.82
CA TYR A 356 18.15 25.67 -1.33
C TYR A 356 18.52 26.73 -0.29
N MET A 357 17.67 27.00 0.70
CA MET A 357 17.93 27.92 1.80
C MET A 357 17.93 27.14 3.10
N GLY A 358 19.11 27.03 3.73
CA GLY A 358 19.27 26.37 5.01
C GLY A 358 18.70 27.17 6.20
N PRO A 359 18.67 26.56 7.39
CA PRO A 359 18.11 27.16 8.58
C PRO A 359 19.08 28.16 9.23
N VAL A 360 18.55 29.02 10.09
CA VAL A 360 19.32 29.77 11.09
C VAL A 360 19.06 29.14 12.45
N LEU A 361 20.10 28.54 13.03
CA LEU A 361 20.05 27.79 14.28
C LEU A 361 20.88 28.47 15.36
N THR A 362 20.50 28.26 16.62
CA THR A 362 21.31 28.59 17.80
C THR A 362 21.31 27.43 18.78
N THR A 363 22.43 27.23 19.47
CA THR A 363 22.61 26.26 20.57
C THR A 363 23.10 27.02 21.80
N ASP A 364 22.75 26.54 23.00
CA ASP A 364 23.23 27.04 24.29
C ASP A 364 24.45 26.24 24.82
N ALA A 365 24.82 25.16 24.14
CA ALA A 365 26.02 24.36 24.39
C ALA A 365 27.01 24.42 23.19
N ASP A 366 28.30 24.25 23.49
CA ASP A 366 29.37 24.11 22.48
C ASP A 366 29.08 22.90 21.57
N ALA A 367 29.11 23.12 20.25
CA ALA A 367 28.81 22.10 19.24
C ALA A 367 29.84 22.10 18.11
N VAL A 368 30.19 20.91 17.63
CA VAL A 368 30.99 20.72 16.41
C VAL A 368 30.03 20.37 15.27
N VAL A 369 30.13 21.09 14.15
CA VAL A 369 29.25 20.94 13.00
C VAL A 369 30.08 20.86 11.73
N ALA A 370 29.86 19.82 10.92
CA ALA A 370 30.33 19.76 9.55
C ALA A 370 29.22 20.20 8.59
N VAL A 371 29.60 20.79 7.46
CA VAL A 371 28.69 21.13 6.36
C VAL A 371 29.22 20.50 5.09
N THR A 372 28.40 19.66 4.47
CA THR A 372 28.68 18.87 3.27
C THR A 372 27.59 19.09 2.21
N GLY A 373 27.61 18.33 1.12
CA GLY A 373 26.74 18.59 -0.02
C GLY A 373 27.28 19.71 -0.92
N ARG A 374 26.40 20.23 -1.79
CA ARG A 374 26.78 21.16 -2.85
C ARG A 374 25.80 22.32 -2.98
N SER A 375 26.28 23.54 -2.83
CA SER A 375 25.61 24.75 -3.30
C SER A 375 25.72 24.92 -4.83
N LYS A 376 24.83 25.74 -5.40
CA LYS A 376 24.99 26.34 -6.73
C LYS A 376 25.52 27.76 -6.61
#